data_AF-A0A3Q0L0T7-F1
#
_entry.id   AF-A0A3Q0L0T7-F1
#
_cell.length_a   1.000
_cell.length_b   1.000
_cell.length_c   1.000
_cell.angle_alpha   90.00
_cell.angle_beta   90.00
_cell.angle_gamma   90.00
#
_symmetry.space_group_name_H-M   'P 1'
#
loop_
_entity.id
_entity.type
_entity.pdbx_description
1 polymer ?
#
loop_
_entity_poly.entity_id
_entity_poly.type
_entity_poly.pdbx_seq_one_letter_code
_entity_poly.pdbx_strand_id
1 'polypeptide(L)'
;MNKILIAAATSSVLLLAGCASGPDEQTKAAMAQVEDLKNQVDVLTKEVAALKSNQADAEMKAKEAATAAMAAQEEAERANERIDNIAQSYTK
;
A
#
# COMPACT_ATOMS: atom_id res chain seq x y z
N MET A 1 6.80 -8.89 -21.90
CA MET A 1 6.35 -10.09 -22.62
C MET A 1 6.45 -11.28 -21.69
N ASN A 2 5.35 -11.63 -20.99
CA ASN A 2 5.21 -12.91 -20.30
C ASN A 2 4.21 -13.73 -21.09
N LYS A 3 4.71 -14.64 -21.93
CA LYS A 3 3.92 -15.53 -22.80
C LYS A 3 3.81 -16.95 -22.25
N ILE A 4 3.92 -17.11 -20.94
CA ILE A 4 3.73 -18.40 -20.29
C ILE A 4 2.47 -18.25 -19.45
N LEU A 5 1.60 -19.27 -19.48
CA LEU A 5 0.30 -19.40 -18.80
C LEU A 5 -0.96 -19.19 -19.67
N ILE A 6 -0.87 -19.23 -20.99
CA ILE A 6 -1.99 -19.65 -21.86
C ILE A 6 -1.57 -20.93 -22.59
N ALA A 7 -1.41 -22.03 -21.83
CA ALA A 7 -1.19 -23.37 -22.36
C ALA A 7 -1.68 -24.45 -21.39
N ALA A 8 -2.78 -24.20 -20.68
CA ALA A 8 -3.55 -25.22 -19.96
C ALA A 8 -4.96 -25.31 -20.55
N ALA A 9 -5.05 -25.31 -21.88
CA ALA A 9 -6.22 -25.80 -22.58
C ALA A 9 -6.03 -27.32 -22.77
N THR A 10 -7.08 -28.08 -22.46
CA THR A 10 -7.35 -29.43 -22.98
C THR A 10 -6.40 -30.57 -22.59
N SER A 11 -6.51 -31.06 -21.35
CA SER A 11 -6.36 -32.48 -20.98
C SER A 11 -6.72 -32.59 -19.49
N SER A 12 -7.89 -33.08 -19.08
CA SER A 12 -8.12 -34.53 -19.01
C SER A 12 -9.55 -34.81 -18.51
N VAL A 13 -10.41 -35.33 -19.39
CA VAL A 13 -11.63 -36.08 -19.01
C VAL A 13 -11.28 -37.57 -18.82
N LEU A 14 -10.11 -37.86 -18.25
CA LEU A 14 -9.52 -39.22 -18.28
C LEU A 14 -9.08 -39.81 -16.93
N LEU A 15 -9.48 -39.23 -15.79
CA LEU A 15 -9.20 -39.83 -14.48
C LEU A 15 -10.46 -40.07 -13.65
N LEU A 16 -11.48 -40.64 -14.32
CA LEU A 16 -12.65 -41.25 -13.68
C LEU A 16 -12.53 -42.78 -13.61
N ALA A 17 -11.37 -43.30 -13.19
CA ALA A 17 -11.17 -44.71 -12.88
C ALA A 17 -10.10 -44.86 -11.79
N GLY A 18 -10.49 -44.82 -10.51
CA GLY A 18 -9.52 -44.99 -9.42
C GLY A 18 -10.00 -44.58 -8.03
N CYS A 19 -11.16 -45.06 -7.60
CA CYS A 19 -11.56 -45.03 -6.19
C CYS A 19 -10.72 -46.09 -5.43
N ALA A 20 -9.57 -45.72 -4.84
CA ALA A 20 -8.91 -46.39 -3.68
C ALA A 20 -7.43 -46.02 -3.42
N SER A 21 -6.73 -45.30 -4.30
CA SER A 21 -5.31 -44.98 -4.07
C SER A 21 -5.15 -43.48 -3.83
N GLY A 22 -4.48 -43.12 -2.73
CA GLY A 22 -4.34 -41.74 -2.25
C GLY A 22 -3.74 -40.77 -3.28
N PRO A 23 -3.73 -39.45 -2.98
CA PRO A 23 -3.35 -38.42 -3.94
C PRO A 23 -1.98 -38.76 -4.57
N ASP A 24 -1.96 -38.86 -5.90
CA ASP A 24 -0.73 -39.06 -6.64
C ASP A 24 0.24 -37.88 -6.41
N GLU A 25 1.52 -38.09 -6.71
CA GLU A 25 2.58 -37.08 -6.53
C GLU A 25 2.23 -35.73 -7.20
N GLN A 26 1.51 -35.75 -8.33
CA GLN A 26 1.07 -34.53 -9.02
C GLN A 26 0.01 -33.77 -8.22
N THR A 27 -0.96 -34.48 -7.64
CA THR A 27 -1.98 -33.88 -6.77
C THR A 27 -1.35 -33.26 -5.53
N LYS A 28 -0.35 -33.92 -4.92
CA LYS A 28 0.40 -33.37 -3.77
C LYS A 28 1.19 -32.13 -4.13
N ALA A 29 1.90 -32.14 -5.26
CA ALA A 29 2.67 -31.00 -5.73
C ALA A 29 1.77 -29.80 -6.08
N ALA A 30 0.58 -30.04 -6.63
CA ALA A 30 -0.42 -28.99 -6.87
C ALA A 30 -0.97 -28.41 -5.56
N MET A 31 -1.27 -29.24 -4.57
CA MET A 31 -1.74 -28.80 -3.25
C MET A 31 -0.70 -27.93 -2.53
N ALA A 32 0.58 -28.31 -2.60
CA ALA A 32 1.67 -27.52 -2.01
C ALA A 32 1.81 -26.14 -2.67
N GLN A 33 1.67 -26.03 -3.99
CA GLN A 33 1.67 -24.74 -4.70
C GLN A 33 0.48 -23.87 -4.32
N VAL A 34 -0.71 -24.46 -4.14
CA VAL A 34 -1.91 -23.74 -3.71
C VAL A 34 -1.74 -23.20 -2.29
N GLU A 35 -1.14 -23.98 -1.39
CA GLU A 35 -0.84 -23.55 -0.02
C GLU A 35 0.17 -22.39 0.00
N ASP A 36 1.23 -22.48 -0.80
CA ASP A 36 2.21 -21.40 -0.92
C ASP A 36 1.57 -20.10 -1.47
N LEU A 37 0.77 -20.20 -2.54
CA LEU A 37 0.03 -19.06 -3.08
C LEU A 37 -0.92 -18.45 -2.05
N LYS A 38 -1.62 -19.28 -1.26
CA LYS A 38 -2.49 -18.80 -0.18
C LYS A 38 -1.70 -18.01 0.86
N ASN A 39 -0.54 -18.52 1.28
CA ASN A 39 0.34 -17.84 2.22
C ASN A 39 0.83 -16.50 1.66
N GLN A 40 1.23 -16.46 0.39
CA GLN A 40 1.63 -15.21 -0.28
C GLN A 40 0.47 -14.20 -0.33
N VAL A 41 -0.74 -14.64 -0.66
CA VAL A 41 -1.94 -13.77 -0.68
C VAL A 41 -2.27 -13.24 0.71
N ASP A 42 -2.16 -14.08 1.75
CA ASP A 42 -2.39 -13.66 3.13
C ASP A 42 -1.36 -12.62 3.60
N VAL A 43 -0.10 -12.78 3.21
CA VAL A 43 0.98 -11.80 3.47
C VAL A 43 0.70 -10.49 2.73
N LEU A 44 0.45 -10.56 1.42
CA LEU A 44 0.16 -9.38 0.60
C LEU A 44 -1.08 -8.63 1.10
N THR A 45 -2.11 -9.35 1.54
CA THR A 45 -3.32 -8.74 2.10
C THR A 45 -3.01 -7.95 3.37
N LYS A 46 -2.15 -8.48 4.25
CA LYS A 46 -1.70 -7.79 5.46
C LYS A 46 -0.82 -6.58 5.12
N GLU A 47 0.09 -6.72 4.18
CA GLU A 47 0.95 -5.62 3.72
C GLU A 47 0.14 -4.48 3.09
N VAL A 48 -0.87 -4.79 2.26
CA VAL A 48 -1.77 -3.79 1.68
C VAL A 48 -2.58 -3.07 2.77
N ALA A 49 -3.06 -3.79 3.79
CA ALA A 49 -3.75 -3.18 4.91
C ALA A 49 -2.84 -2.23 5.70
N ALA A 50 -1.61 -2.65 5.98
CA ALA A 50 -0.60 -1.82 6.65
C ALA A 50 -0.22 -0.59 5.81
N LEU A 51 -0.04 -0.75 4.49
CA LEU A 51 0.30 0.34 3.58
C LEU A 51 -0.80 1.40 3.53
N LYS A 52 -2.07 0.98 3.49
CA LYS A 52 -3.22 1.90 3.54
C LYS A 52 -3.26 2.70 4.86
N SER A 53 -2.98 2.04 5.99
CA SER A 53 -2.89 2.71 7.28
C SER A 53 -1.77 3.75 7.29
N ASN A 54 -0.58 3.37 6.85
CA ASN A 54 0.58 4.26 6.79
C ASN A 54 0.34 5.44 5.85
N GLN A 55 -0.37 5.23 4.74
CA GLN A 55 -0.74 6.30 3.82
C GLN A 55 -1.68 7.32 4.50
N ALA A 56 -2.71 6.86 5.19
CA ALA A 56 -3.63 7.74 5.91
C ALA A 56 -2.90 8.57 6.99
N ASP A 57 -1.98 7.95 7.73
CA ASP A 57 -1.17 8.64 8.73
C ASP A 57 -0.22 9.67 8.10
N ALA A 58 0.38 9.35 6.96
CA ALA A 58 1.24 10.28 6.23
C ALA A 58 0.45 11.48 5.69
N GLU A 59 -0.74 11.26 5.14
CA GLU A 59 -1.62 12.33 4.66
C GLU A 59 -2.07 13.26 5.80
N MET A 60 -2.38 12.70 6.97
CA MET A 60 -2.73 13.48 8.15
C MET A 60 -1.55 14.34 8.62
N LYS A 61 -0.36 13.75 8.79
CA LYS A 61 0.86 14.50 9.16
C LYS A 61 1.22 15.59 8.15
N ALA A 62 1.02 15.33 6.87
CA ALA A 62 1.25 16.32 5.82
C ALA A 62 0.29 17.52 5.94
N LYS A 63 -0.99 17.28 6.24
CA LYS A 63 -1.97 18.35 6.49
C LYS A 63 -1.62 19.16 7.73
N GLU A 64 -1.26 18.49 8.82
CA GLU A 64 -0.84 19.16 10.07
C GLU A 64 0.39 20.05 9.84
N ALA A 65 1.39 19.53 9.12
CA ALA A 65 2.59 20.30 8.76
C ALA A 65 2.26 21.52 7.88
N ALA A 66 1.37 21.36 6.91
CA ALA A 66 0.92 22.47 6.06
C ALA A 66 0.20 23.55 6.87
N THR A 67 -0.70 23.17 7.79
CA THR A 67 -1.38 24.10 8.69
C THR A 67 -0.39 24.83 9.61
N ALA A 68 0.57 24.12 10.18
CA ALA A 68 1.60 24.73 11.02
C ALA A 68 2.47 25.72 10.23
N ALA A 69 2.83 25.39 8.99
CA ALA A 69 3.60 26.28 8.12
C ALA A 69 2.82 27.55 7.77
N MET A 70 1.52 27.45 7.44
CA MET A 70 0.66 28.61 7.18
C MET A 70 0.55 29.52 8.42
N ALA A 71 0.35 28.94 9.60
CA ALA A 71 0.27 29.70 10.84
C ALA A 71 1.60 30.43 11.17
N ALA A 72 2.73 29.76 10.94
CA ALA A 72 4.05 30.37 11.12
C ALA A 72 4.30 31.51 10.13
N GLN A 73 3.87 31.36 8.88
CA GLN A 73 3.95 32.42 7.88
C GLN A 73 3.10 33.63 8.28
N GLU A 74 1.84 33.42 8.66
CA GLU A 74 0.94 34.50 9.06
C GLU A 74 1.48 35.30 10.25
N GLU A 75 2.04 34.61 11.26
CA GLU A 75 2.63 35.29 12.41
C GLU A 75 3.91 36.05 12.04
N ALA A 76 4.72 35.52 11.11
CA ALA A 76 5.89 36.24 10.61
C ALA A 76 5.50 37.52 9.85
N GLU A 77 4.46 37.45 9.02
CA GLU A 77 3.92 38.62 8.30
C GLU A 77 3.41 39.67 9.28
N ARG A 78 2.62 39.25 10.30
CA ARG A 78 2.14 40.13 11.37
C ARG A 78 3.28 40.76 12.18
N ALA A 79 4.34 40.01 12.45
CA ALA A 79 5.52 40.54 13.13
C ALA A 79 6.25 41.59 12.26
N ASN A 80 6.35 41.36 10.95
CA ASN A 80 6.93 42.33 10.02
C ASN A 80 6.09 43.61 9.95
N GLU A 81 4.76 43.51 9.86
CA GLU A 81 3.87 44.68 9.91
C GLU A 81 4.07 45.50 11.19
N ARG A 82 4.24 44.84 12.34
CA ARG A 82 4.54 45.53 13.60
C ARG A 82 5.88 46.25 13.55
N ILE A 83 6.92 45.64 12.97
CA ILE A 83 8.24 46.26 12.81
C ILE A 83 8.14 47.49 11.91
N ASP A 84 7.43 47.39 10.78
CA ASP A 84 7.28 48.49 9.83
C ASP A 84 6.55 49.68 10.45
N ASN A 85 5.47 49.42 11.20
CA ASN A 85 4.74 50.46 11.92
C ASN A 85 5.61 51.16 12.96
N ILE A 86 6.44 50.40 13.69
CA ILE A 86 7.39 50.95 14.67
C ILE A 86 8.46 51.79 13.96
N ALA A 87 9.08 51.28 12.90
CA ALA A 87 10.10 52.00 12.14
C ALA A 87 9.56 53.34 11.60
N GLN A 88 8.35 53.36 11.07
CA GLN A 88 7.70 54.59 10.61
C GLN A 88 7.46 55.60 11.76
N SER A 89 7.16 55.14 12.97
CA SER A 89 6.99 56.01 14.14
C SER A 89 8.30 56.64 14.64
N TYR A 90 9.45 55.99 14.42
CA TYR A 90 10.77 56.50 14.83
C TYR A 90 11.47 57.36 13.77
N THR A 91 10.95 57.38 12.53
CA THR A 91 11.51 58.18 11.43
C THR A 91 10.70 59.46 11.16
N LYS A 92 9.68 59.75 11.97
CA LYS A 92 8.91 61.00 11.95
C LYS A 92 9.41 62.02 12.96
#